data_AF-A0A662ULH3-F1
#
_entry.id   AF-A0A662ULH3-F1
#
_cell.length_a   1.000
_cell.length_b   1.000
_cell.length_c   1.000
_cell.angle_alpha   90.00
_cell.angle_beta   90.00
_cell.angle_gamma   90.00
#
_symmetry.space_group_name_H-M   'P 1'
#
loop_
_entity.id
_entity.type
_entity.pdbx_description
1 polymer ?
#
loop_
_entity_poly.entity_id
_entity_poly.type
_entity_poly.pdbx_seq_one_letter_code
_entity_poly.pdbx_strand_id
1 'polypeptide(L)' 'MSGYYTSFGMACGPCNLCPECNVKEGVCLKPHVARPSMEACGIDVFATARNTGFQLKVLTSYEQQPTCFGLVLVT' A
#
# COMPACT_ATOMS: atom_id res chain seq x y z
N MET A 1 7.28 -3.50 -26.78
CA MET A 1 6.19 -3.74 -25.82
C MET A 1 5.39 -4.94 -26.31
N SER A 2 5.32 -6.00 -25.52
CA SER A 2 4.83 -7.33 -25.96
C SER A 2 3.29 -7.47 -26.03
N GLY A 3 2.55 -6.37 -26.19
CA GLY A 3 1.09 -6.38 -26.32
C GLY A 3 0.27 -6.58 -25.04
N TYR A 4 0.91 -6.59 -23.86
CA TYR A 4 0.22 -6.71 -22.57
C TYR A 4 -0.23 -5.34 -22.04
N TYR A 5 -1.35 -5.35 -21.30
CA TYR A 5 -1.82 -4.20 -20.54
C TYR A 5 -0.78 -3.73 -19.53
N THR A 6 -0.62 -2.42 -19.39
CA THR A 6 0.24 -1.87 -18.34
C THR A 6 -0.46 -1.99 -17.00
N SER A 7 0.30 -2.36 -15.97
CA SER A 7 -0.25 -2.52 -14.63
C SER A 7 0.54 -1.76 -13.58
N PHE A 8 -0.15 -1.17 -12.61
CA PHE A 8 0.43 -0.50 -11.46
C PHE A 8 0.03 -1.23 -10.17
N GLY A 9 1.02 -1.81 -9.51
CA GLY A 9 0.84 -2.54 -8.25
C GLY A 9 1.08 -1.65 -7.03
N MET A 10 0.17 -1.72 -6.07
CA MET A 10 0.26 -1.14 -4.73
C MET A 10 0.27 -2.29 -3.72
N ALA A 11 1.38 -2.44 -3.01
CA ALA A 11 1.55 -3.50 -2.02
C ALA A 11 1.11 -3.04 -0.63
N CYS A 12 0.77 -4.01 0.22
CA CYS A 12 0.62 -3.80 1.65
C CYS A 12 1.98 -3.91 2.35
N GLY A 13 2.16 -3.15 3.43
CA GLY A 13 3.30 -3.26 4.33
C GLY A 13 4.26 -2.07 4.26
N PRO A 14 5.26 -2.06 5.15
CA PRO A 14 6.22 -0.97 5.22
C PRO A 14 7.18 -0.98 4.03
N CYS A 15 7.69 0.20 3.69
CA CYS A 15 8.79 0.36 2.76
C CYS A 15 10.07 -0.27 3.34
N ASN A 16 10.83 -1.00 2.50
CA ASN A 16 12.08 -1.67 2.88
C ASN A 16 13.33 -1.04 2.21
N LEU A 17 13.20 0.16 1.65
CA LEU A 17 14.26 0.80 0.86
C LEU A 17 15.38 1.44 1.68
N CYS A 18 15.12 1.77 2.94
CA CYS A 18 16.07 2.39 3.86
C CYS A 18 16.01 1.71 5.23
N PRO A 19 17.16 1.61 5.96
CA PRO A 19 17.16 1.11 7.33
C PRO A 19 16.34 1.96 8.29
N GLU A 20 16.39 3.28 8.13
CA GLU A 20 15.63 4.25 8.91
C GLU A 20 15.06 5.33 7.98
N CYS A 21 13.79 5.68 8.20
CA CYS A 21 13.11 6.73 7.44
C CYS A 21 13.55 8.12 7.92
N ASN A 22 13.68 9.07 6.99
CA ASN A 22 13.99 10.47 7.29
C ASN A 22 12.75 11.25 7.77
N VAL A 23 12.10 10.75 8.84
CA VAL A 23 10.85 11.31 9.38
C VAL A 23 11.06 12.74 9.89
N LYS A 24 12.22 13.05 10.47
CA LYS A 24 12.53 14.36 11.07
C LYS A 24 12.42 15.52 10.08
N GLU A 25 12.98 15.35 8.88
CA GLU A 25 12.92 16.36 7.82
C GLU A 25 11.64 16.25 6.98
N GLY A 26 10.80 15.23 7.23
CA GLY A 26 9.52 15.03 6.54
C GLY A 26 9.63 14.60 5.06
N VAL A 27 10.82 14.32 4.55
CA VAL A 27 11.05 13.99 3.14
C VAL A 27 11.68 12.62 2.99
N CYS A 28 11.07 11.77 2.17
CA CYS A 28 11.60 10.44 1.82
C CYS A 28 12.98 10.56 1.15
N LEU A 29 13.92 9.71 1.55
CA LEU A 29 15.28 9.67 0.95
C LEU A 29 15.30 9.09 -0.48
N LYS A 30 14.25 8.36 -0.86
CA LYS A 30 14.16 7.61 -2.12
C LYS A 30 12.80 7.83 -2.82
N PRO A 31 12.36 9.09 -3.02
CA PRO A 31 10.99 9.39 -3.43
C PRO A 31 10.65 8.89 -4.84
N HIS A 32 11.64 8.80 -5.74
CA HIS A 32 11.45 8.35 -7.11
C HIS A 32 11.31 6.84 -7.28
N VAL A 33 11.66 6.06 -6.26
CA VAL A 33 11.57 4.59 -6.28
C VAL A 33 10.62 4.06 -5.21
N ALA A 34 10.37 4.82 -4.14
CA ALA A 34 9.36 4.49 -3.15
C ALA A 34 7.98 4.45 -3.80
N ARG A 35 7.26 3.35 -3.58
CA ARG A 35 5.87 3.23 -4.00
C ARG A 35 5.00 3.96 -2.96
N PRO A 36 4.07 4.83 -3.40
CA PRO A 36 3.09 5.40 -2.49
C PRO A 36 2.19 4.29 -1.93
N SER A 37 1.67 4.49 -0.72
CA SER A 37 0.61 3.65 -0.20
C SER A 37 -0.71 3.92 -0.94
N MET A 38 -1.70 3.04 -0.78
CA MET A 38 -3.04 3.26 -1.34
C MET A 38 -3.65 4.57 -0.84
N GLU A 39 -3.49 4.87 0.45
CA GLU A 39 -3.99 6.07 1.11
C GLU A 39 -3.32 7.34 0.57
N ALA A 40 -2.01 7.28 0.27
CA ALA A 40 -1.29 8.40 -0.34
C ALA A 40 -1.79 8.71 -1.77
N CYS A 41 -2.41 7.74 -2.44
CA CYS A 41 -3.10 7.92 -3.72
C CYS A 41 -4.59 8.28 -3.57
N GLY A 42 -5.07 8.57 -2.36
CA GLY A 42 -6.47 8.94 -2.09
C GLY A 42 -7.44 7.77 -2.07
N ILE A 43 -6.94 6.53 -1.96
CA ILE A 43 -7.78 5.33 -1.89
C ILE A 43 -8.13 5.05 -0.44
N ASP A 44 -9.42 5.04 -0.12
CA ASP A 44 -9.91 4.50 1.15
C ASP A 44 -9.90 2.96 1.08
N VAL A 45 -8.87 2.36 1.69
CA VAL A 45 -8.66 0.90 1.69
C VAL A 45 -9.80 0.16 2.38
N PHE A 46 -10.36 0.73 3.45
CA PHE A 46 -11.46 0.10 4.19
C PHE A 46 -12.75 0.10 3.37
N ALA A 47 -13.11 1.25 2.79
CA ALA A 47 -14.29 1.35 1.93
C ALA A 47 -14.13 0.46 0.68
N THR A 48 -12.94 0.46 0.07
CA THR A 48 -12.63 -0.37 -1.11
C THR A 48 -12.81 -1.85 -0.81
N ALA A 49 -12.22 -2.35 0.29
CA ALA A 49 -12.37 -3.74 0.69
C ALA A 49 -13.83 -4.12 0.98
N ARG A 50 -14.57 -3.27 1.71
CA ARG A 50 -16.00 -3.49 2.01
C ARG A 50 -16.86 -3.55 0.76
N ASN A 51 -16.61 -2.68 -0.23
CA ASN A 51 -17.34 -2.66 -1.49
C ASN A 51 -17.14 -3.96 -2.30
N THR A 52 -16.03 -4.65 -2.09
CA THR A 52 -15.74 -5.96 -2.70
C THR A 52 -16.16 -7.17 -1.86
N GLY A 53 -16.86 -6.94 -0.73
CA GLY A 53 -17.34 -8.00 0.16
C GLY A 53 -16.32 -8.49 1.20
N PHE A 54 -15.15 -7.85 1.30
CA PHE A 54 -14.16 -8.19 2.32
C PHE A 54 -14.38 -7.39 3.61
N GLN A 55 -14.18 -8.04 4.76
CA GLN A 55 -14.25 -7.40 6.08
C GLN A 55 -12.86 -7.09 6.62
N LEU A 56 -12.44 -5.84 6.46
CA LEU A 56 -11.21 -5.32 7.05
C LEU A 56 -11.50 -4.81 8.47
N LYS A 57 -10.76 -5.35 9.46
CA LYS A 57 -10.89 -5.00 10.88
C LYS A 57 -9.60 -4.41 11.41
N VAL A 58 -9.71 -3.39 12.24
CA VAL A 58 -8.56 -2.84 12.96
C VAL A 58 -8.15 -3.85 14.03
N LEU A 59 -6.86 -4.20 14.04
CA LEU A 59 -6.30 -5.06 15.07
C LEU A 59 -6.05 -4.26 16.35
N THR A 60 -6.29 -4.88 17.50
CA THR A 60 -6.10 -4.30 18.83
C THR A 60 -4.95 -4.94 19.61
N SER A 61 -4.37 -6.04 19.13
CA SER A 61 -3.17 -6.65 19.71
C SER A 61 -2.26 -7.26 18.64
N TYR A 62 -0.98 -7.44 18.98
CA TYR A 62 0.03 -8.07 18.11
C TYR A 62 -0.17 -9.59 17.94
N GLU A 63 -1.01 -10.21 18.75
CA GLU A 63 -1.34 -11.64 18.65
C GLU A 63 -2.35 -11.92 17.54
N GLN A 64 -3.05 -10.88 17.07
CA GLN A 64 -4.04 -11.01 16.01
C GLN A 64 -3.36 -11.04 14.63
N GLN A 65 -3.87 -11.90 13.75
CA GLN A 65 -3.36 -12.01 12.40
C GLN A 65 -3.86 -10.86 11.51
N PRO A 66 -2.97 -10.08 10.87
CA PRO A 66 -3.37 -9.02 9.94
C PRO A 66 -3.91 -9.61 8.63
N THR A 67 -4.97 -8.98 8.13
CA THR A 67 -5.43 -9.20 6.75
C THR A 67 -4.87 -8.10 5.87
N CYS A 68 -4.00 -8.47 4.93
CA CYS A 68 -3.29 -7.54 4.06
C CYS A 68 -3.90 -7.55 2.65
N PHE A 69 -4.09 -6.37 2.07
CA PHE A 69 -4.59 -6.22 0.70
C PHE A 69 -3.57 -5.50 -0.18
N GLY A 70 -3.31 -6.07 -1.35
CA GLY A 70 -2.63 -5.39 -2.44
C GLY A 70 -3.63 -5.05 -3.55
N LEU A 71 -3.36 -3.98 -4.29
CA LEU A 71 -4.19 -3.56 -5.41
C LEU A 71 -3.34 -3.50 -6.69
N VAL A 72 -3.83 -4.10 -7.77
CA VAL A 72 -3.22 -4.00 -9.10
C VAL A 72 -4.20 -3.26 -9.99
N LEU A 73 -3.82 -2.06 -10.43
CA LEU A 73 -4.55 -1.31 -11.44
C LEU A 73 -4.06 -1.75 -12.81
N VAL A 74 -4.97 -2.09 -13.71
CA VAL A 74 -4.67 -2.54 -15.08
C VAL A 74 -5.29 -1.54 -16.06
N THR A 75 -4.53 -1.14 -17.08
CA THR A 75 -4.93 -0.17 -18.12
C THR A 75 -4.67 -0.73 -19.50
#